data_AF-A0A349Z320-F1
#
_entry.id   AF-A0A349Z320-F1
#
_cell.length_a   1.000
_cell.length_b   1.000
_cell.length_c   1.000
_cell.angle_alpha   90.00
_cell.angle_beta   90.00
_cell.angle_gamma   90.00
#
_symmetry.space_group_name_H-M   'P 1'
#
loop_
_entity.id
_entity.type
_entity.pdbx_description
1 polymer ?
#
loop_
_entity_poly.entity_id
_entity_poly.type
_entity_poly.pdbx_seq_one_letter_code
_entity_poly.pdbx_strand_id
1 'polypeptide(L)'
;MMSEDMFESYKSFFESHLKFLKDFAPKESLKRGGVHHFVFALNDGEDKILGFRYFFYSLDMSECELFFLYVDPKERKKGVASSLVDLSISVAIGHGISKFKVKIVAPEAQGEGLIRLYKALSLAYCPPCSFEIYYGGKIVKLPSPDMR
;
A
#
# COMPACT_ATOMS: atom_id res chain seq x y z
N MET A 1 -10.71 -14.85 -15.08
CA MET A 1 -10.39 -16.17 -14.47
C MET A 1 -9.00 -16.07 -13.83
N MET A 2 -8.90 -16.37 -12.54
CA MET A 2 -7.65 -16.25 -11.76
C MET A 2 -6.68 -17.39 -12.12
N SER A 3 -5.37 -17.13 -12.23
CA SER A 3 -4.40 -18.22 -12.43
C SER A 3 -4.23 -19.01 -11.13
N GLU A 4 -4.20 -20.34 -11.20
CA GLU A 4 -4.12 -21.24 -10.03
C GLU A 4 -2.95 -20.91 -9.09
N ASP A 5 -1.76 -20.63 -9.64
CA ASP A 5 -0.59 -20.23 -8.83
C ASP A 5 -0.82 -18.94 -8.03
N MET A 6 -1.57 -18.00 -8.62
CA MET A 6 -1.91 -16.74 -7.99
C MET A 6 -3.11 -16.89 -7.06
N PHE A 7 -4.03 -17.81 -7.32
CA PHE A 7 -5.10 -18.13 -6.38
C PHE A 7 -4.56 -18.84 -5.15
N GLU A 8 -3.65 -19.80 -5.30
CA GLU A 8 -3.03 -20.50 -4.18
C GLU A 8 -2.06 -19.58 -3.43
N SER A 9 -1.30 -18.74 -4.14
CA SER A 9 -0.50 -17.69 -3.51
C SER A 9 -1.39 -16.66 -2.81
N TYR A 10 -2.47 -16.20 -3.45
CA TYR A 10 -3.47 -15.30 -2.85
C TYR A 10 -4.14 -15.98 -1.66
N LYS A 11 -4.57 -17.22 -1.74
CA LYS A 11 -5.33 -17.91 -0.70
C LYS A 11 -4.43 -18.28 0.47
N SER A 12 -3.25 -18.83 0.24
CA SER A 12 -2.27 -19.10 1.30
C SER A 12 -1.72 -17.80 1.92
N PHE A 13 -1.50 -16.76 1.12
CA PHE A 13 -1.05 -15.45 1.62
C PHE A 13 -2.18 -14.67 2.30
N PHE A 14 -3.40 -14.67 1.76
CA PHE A 14 -4.59 -14.01 2.30
C PHE A 14 -5.14 -14.80 3.47
N GLU A 15 -5.00 -16.12 3.56
CA GLU A 15 -5.31 -16.89 4.75
C GLU A 15 -4.23 -16.74 5.81
N SER A 16 -2.93 -16.66 5.46
CA SER A 16 -1.87 -16.34 6.44
C SER A 16 -1.87 -14.87 6.86
N HIS A 17 -2.27 -13.94 5.98
CA HIS A 17 -2.48 -12.53 6.29
C HIS A 17 -3.85 -12.27 6.91
N LEU A 18 -4.89 -13.06 6.62
CA LEU A 18 -6.16 -13.05 7.37
C LEU A 18 -5.95 -13.70 8.72
N LYS A 19 -5.06 -14.68 8.85
CA LYS A 19 -4.62 -15.25 10.12
C LYS A 19 -3.76 -14.24 10.86
N PHE A 20 -2.87 -13.51 10.20
CA PHE A 20 -2.24 -12.32 10.77
C PHE A 20 -3.30 -11.26 11.12
N LEU A 21 -4.29 -10.95 10.29
CA LEU A 21 -5.35 -10.00 10.62
C LEU A 21 -6.33 -10.57 11.68
N LYS A 22 -6.45 -11.89 11.85
CA LYS A 22 -7.28 -12.54 12.88
C LYS A 22 -6.53 -12.77 14.19
N ASP A 23 -5.21 -12.89 14.17
CA ASP A 23 -4.39 -13.21 15.35
C ASP A 23 -3.60 -11.97 15.82
N PHE A 24 -3.16 -11.13 14.88
CA PHE A 24 -2.46 -9.86 15.08
C PHE A 24 -3.44 -8.68 15.15
N ALA A 25 -4.48 -8.59 14.28
CA ALA A 25 -5.39 -7.44 14.35
C ALA A 25 -6.20 -7.42 15.67
N PRO A 26 -6.91 -8.43 16.17
CA PRO A 26 -7.57 -8.27 17.46
C PRO A 26 -6.60 -8.02 18.64
N LYS A 27 -5.28 -8.26 18.54
CA LYS A 27 -4.32 -7.85 19.58
C LYS A 27 -3.79 -6.42 19.41
N GLU A 28 -3.65 -5.91 18.18
CA GLU A 28 -3.10 -4.57 17.87
C GLU A 28 -4.14 -3.60 17.27
N SER A 29 -5.07 -4.05 16.43
CA SER A 29 -6.26 -3.30 15.98
C SER A 29 -7.32 -3.10 17.06
N LEU A 30 -7.45 -3.96 18.10
CA LEU A 30 -8.20 -3.57 19.31
C LEU A 30 -7.49 -2.46 20.11
N LYS A 31 -6.18 -2.26 19.90
CA LYS A 31 -5.41 -1.16 20.50
C LYS A 31 -5.30 0.08 19.62
N ARG A 32 -5.35 -0.06 18.29
CA ARG A 32 -5.17 1.03 17.32
C ARG A 32 -6.46 1.50 16.63
N GLY A 33 -7.48 0.66 16.54
CA GLY A 33 -8.70 0.87 15.76
C GLY A 33 -8.46 1.37 14.33
N GLY A 34 -9.53 1.62 13.57
CA GLY A 34 -9.43 2.20 12.23
C GLY A 34 -10.46 1.71 11.21
N VAL A 35 -10.41 2.28 10.02
CA VAL A 35 -11.23 1.87 8.86
C VAL A 35 -10.33 1.21 7.82
N HIS A 36 -10.64 -0.03 7.46
CA HIS A 36 -9.77 -0.88 6.63
C HIS A 36 -10.29 -0.99 5.19
N HIS A 37 -9.38 -0.91 4.22
CA HIS A 37 -9.70 -0.89 2.80
C HIS A 37 -8.83 -1.85 1.98
N PHE A 38 -9.46 -2.51 1.01
CA PHE A 38 -8.80 -3.33 -0.01
C PHE A 38 -9.19 -2.83 -1.40
N VAL A 39 -8.19 -2.59 -2.26
CA VAL A 39 -8.42 -2.25 -3.68
C VAL A 39 -7.65 -3.21 -4.58
N PHE A 40 -8.25 -3.53 -5.71
CA PHE A 40 -7.75 -4.53 -6.67
C PHE A 40 -7.51 -3.88 -8.03
N ALA A 41 -6.43 -4.28 -8.68
CA ALA A 41 -6.19 -3.96 -10.09
C ALA A 41 -6.64 -5.16 -10.91
N LEU A 42 -7.49 -4.91 -11.91
CA LEU A 42 -8.04 -5.94 -12.78
C LEU A 42 -7.51 -5.77 -14.22
N ASN A 43 -7.42 -6.87 -14.96
CA ASN A 43 -7.27 -6.85 -16.41
C ASN A 43 -8.63 -6.62 -17.06
N ASP A 44 -8.77 -5.52 -17.79
CA ASP A 44 -9.96 -5.20 -18.55
C ASP A 44 -10.12 -6.23 -19.69
N GLY A 45 -11.08 -7.14 -19.54
CA GLY A 45 -11.42 -8.17 -20.54
C GLY A 45 -11.32 -9.62 -20.04
N GLU A 46 -10.63 -9.87 -18.93
CA GLU A 46 -10.47 -11.23 -18.37
C GLU A 46 -10.89 -11.36 -16.90
N ASP A 47 -11.31 -10.27 -16.25
CA ASP A 47 -11.61 -10.19 -14.81
C ASP A 47 -10.51 -10.86 -13.96
N LYS A 48 -9.26 -10.64 -14.36
CA LYS A 48 -8.09 -11.21 -13.70
C LYS A 48 -7.48 -10.16 -12.78
N ILE A 49 -7.30 -10.49 -11.50
CA ILE A 49 -6.58 -9.64 -10.56
C ILE A 49 -5.09 -9.62 -10.93
N LEU A 50 -4.52 -8.44 -11.10
CA LEU A 50 -3.10 -8.22 -11.44
C LEU A 50 -2.28 -7.80 -10.22
N GLY A 51 -2.96 -7.31 -9.19
CA GLY A 51 -2.38 -6.89 -7.94
C GLY A 51 -3.45 -6.36 -6.99
N PHE A 52 -3.06 -6.13 -5.74
CA PHE A 52 -3.94 -5.57 -4.73
C PHE A 52 -3.18 -4.72 -3.74
N ARG A 53 -3.93 -3.88 -3.04
CA ARG A 53 -3.44 -2.96 -2.04
C ARG A 53 -4.36 -2.99 -0.83
N TYR A 54 -3.75 -3.12 0.34
CA TYR A 54 -4.41 -3.04 1.65
C TYR A 54 -3.86 -1.83 2.42
N PHE A 55 -4.78 -1.02 2.92
CA PHE A 55 -4.49 0.20 3.69
C PHE A 55 -5.60 0.45 4.71
N PHE A 56 -5.33 1.30 5.69
CA PHE A 56 -6.32 1.65 6.70
C PHE A 56 -6.11 3.06 7.23
N TYR A 57 -7.16 3.62 7.81
CA TYR A 57 -7.13 4.93 8.48
C TYR A 57 -7.05 4.76 9.98
N SER A 58 -6.39 5.67 10.68
CA SER A 58 -6.51 5.79 12.13
C SER A 58 -7.96 6.08 12.54
N LEU A 59 -8.33 5.77 13.78
CA LEU A 59 -9.70 5.99 14.29
C LEU A 59 -10.17 7.45 14.18
N ASP A 60 -9.26 8.39 14.42
CA ASP A 60 -9.49 9.82 14.31
C ASP A 60 -9.42 10.34 12.87
N MET A 61 -9.24 9.44 11.88
CA MET A 61 -9.13 9.76 10.46
C MET A 61 -8.02 10.79 10.18
N SER A 62 -6.96 10.81 11.00
CA SER A 62 -5.87 11.78 10.84
C SER A 62 -4.72 11.26 9.97
N GLU A 63 -4.56 9.94 9.84
CA GLU A 63 -3.48 9.29 9.10
C GLU A 63 -3.99 8.05 8.33
N CYS A 64 -3.46 7.84 7.13
CA CYS A 64 -3.63 6.64 6.32
C CYS A 64 -2.33 5.82 6.31
N GLU A 65 -2.37 4.58 6.80
CA GLU A 65 -1.26 3.64 6.71
C GLU A 65 -1.41 2.76 5.46
N LEU A 66 -0.47 2.93 4.54
CA LEU A 66 -0.33 2.21 3.29
C LEU A 66 0.36 0.87 3.54
N PHE A 67 -0.38 -0.03 4.17
CA PHE A 67 0.17 -1.20 4.86
C PHE A 67 0.79 -2.25 3.92
N PHE A 68 0.10 -2.64 2.85
CA PHE A 68 0.58 -3.72 2.00
C PHE A 68 0.25 -3.52 0.52
N LEU A 69 1.16 -3.97 -0.35
CA LEU A 69 1.02 -3.93 -1.80
C LEU A 69 1.60 -5.20 -2.40
N TYR A 70 0.82 -5.82 -3.28
CA TYR A 70 1.27 -6.95 -4.08
C TYR A 70 0.90 -6.74 -5.54
N VAL A 71 1.81 -7.16 -6.42
CA VAL A 71 1.61 -7.20 -7.87
C VAL A 71 2.14 -8.55 -8.35
N ASP A 72 1.32 -9.24 -9.16
CA ASP A 72 1.71 -10.47 -9.84
C ASP A 72 3.09 -10.26 -10.50
N PRO A 73 4.09 -11.13 -10.25
CA PRO A 73 5.40 -11.05 -10.89
C PRO A 73 5.38 -10.77 -12.39
N LYS A 74 4.41 -11.33 -13.13
CA LYS A 74 4.25 -11.16 -14.59
C LYS A 74 3.73 -9.76 -14.98
N GLU A 75 3.16 -9.04 -14.03
CA GLU A 75 2.55 -7.72 -14.20
C GLU A 75 3.41 -6.59 -13.61
N ARG A 76 4.55 -6.94 -13.01
CA ARG A 76 5.52 -5.96 -12.50
C ARG A 76 6.09 -5.12 -13.65
N LYS A 77 6.47 -3.88 -13.32
CA LYS A 77 6.96 -2.86 -14.27
C LYS A 77 5.94 -2.41 -15.33
N LYS A 78 4.68 -2.85 -15.25
CA LYS A 78 3.58 -2.38 -16.13
C LYS A 78 2.69 -1.30 -15.48
N GLY A 79 3.17 -0.63 -14.44
CA GLY A 79 2.42 0.44 -13.77
C GLY A 79 1.39 0.02 -12.72
N VAL A 80 1.05 -1.27 -12.60
CA VAL A 80 0.02 -1.78 -11.66
C VAL A 80 0.22 -1.29 -10.21
N ALA A 81 1.45 -1.37 -9.71
CA ALA A 81 1.79 -0.87 -8.37
C ALA A 81 1.51 0.63 -8.22
N SER A 82 1.84 1.43 -9.24
CA SER A 82 1.62 2.87 -9.22
C SER A 82 0.13 3.19 -9.16
N SER A 83 -0.68 2.55 -10.01
CA SER A 83 -2.13 2.77 -10.05
C SER A 83 -2.81 2.38 -8.74
N LEU A 84 -2.41 1.26 -8.13
CA LEU A 84 -2.95 0.83 -6.84
C LEU A 84 -2.61 1.81 -5.70
N VAL A 85 -1.37 2.32 -5.69
CA VAL A 85 -0.94 3.30 -4.68
C VAL A 85 -1.69 4.62 -4.87
N ASP A 86 -1.74 5.11 -6.10
CA ASP A 86 -2.41 6.35 -6.47
C ASP A 86 -3.91 6.34 -6.12
N LEU A 87 -4.59 5.23 -6.41
CA LEU A 87 -5.97 5.01 -6.02
C LEU A 87 -6.13 5.03 -4.49
N SER A 88 -5.27 4.34 -3.74
CA SER A 88 -5.35 4.33 -2.27
C SER A 88 -5.16 5.72 -1.66
N ILE A 89 -4.28 6.54 -2.24
CA ILE A 89 -4.06 7.94 -1.84
C ILE A 89 -5.30 8.77 -2.16
N SER A 90 -5.83 8.66 -3.38
CA SER A 90 -7.01 9.40 -3.83
C SER A 90 -8.24 9.09 -2.97
N VAL A 91 -8.47 7.82 -2.63
CA VAL A 91 -9.57 7.42 -1.73
C VAL A 91 -9.39 8.05 -0.35
N ALA A 92 -8.18 8.01 0.23
CA ALA A 92 -7.91 8.64 1.53
C ALA A 92 -8.11 10.17 1.52
N ILE A 93 -7.65 10.84 0.47
CA ILE A 93 -7.87 12.29 0.27
C ILE A 93 -9.36 12.60 0.17
N GLY A 94 -10.14 11.77 -0.54
CA GLY A 94 -11.61 11.89 -0.61
C GLY A 94 -12.30 11.81 0.76
N HIS A 95 -11.66 11.17 1.74
CA HIS A 95 -12.09 11.13 3.15
C HIS A 95 -11.48 12.24 4.02
N GLY A 96 -10.76 13.21 3.44
CA GLY A 96 -10.14 14.32 4.16
C GLY A 96 -8.79 14.00 4.81
N ILE A 97 -8.19 12.85 4.50
CA ILE A 97 -6.90 12.43 5.07
C ILE A 97 -5.76 12.94 4.20
N SER A 98 -4.79 13.63 4.81
CA SER A 98 -3.62 14.19 4.13
C SER A 98 -2.28 13.66 4.65
N LYS A 99 -2.28 12.80 5.67
CA LYS A 99 -1.06 12.18 6.23
C LYS A 99 -0.96 10.72 5.84
N PHE A 100 0.18 10.33 5.29
CA PHE A 100 0.41 8.99 4.78
C PHE A 100 1.62 8.34 5.42
N LYS A 101 1.47 7.11 5.88
CA LYS A 101 2.54 6.31 6.45
C LYS A 101 2.79 5.07 5.62
N VAL A 102 4.06 4.79 5.34
CA VAL A 102 4.49 3.61 4.58
C VAL A 102 5.57 2.88 5.37
N LYS A 103 5.45 1.57 5.56
CA LYS A 103 6.50 0.75 6.18
C LYS A 103 6.94 -0.36 5.23
N ILE A 104 8.21 -0.33 4.84
CA ILE A 104 8.84 -1.31 3.98
C ILE A 104 9.85 -2.09 4.84
N VAL A 105 9.48 -3.32 5.22
CA VAL A 105 10.22 -4.11 6.22
C VAL A 105 11.42 -4.85 5.62
N ALA A 106 11.33 -5.32 4.38
CA ALA A 106 12.37 -6.14 3.74
C ALA A 106 13.27 -5.30 2.80
N PRO A 107 14.59 -5.21 3.07
CA PRO A 107 15.55 -4.53 2.21
C PRO A 107 16.01 -5.41 1.03
N GLU A 108 15.06 -5.97 0.29
CA GLU A 108 15.35 -6.68 -0.96
C GLU A 108 15.30 -5.72 -2.15
N ALA A 109 15.83 -6.10 -3.32
CA ALA A 109 15.87 -5.25 -4.52
C ALA A 109 14.49 -4.67 -4.95
N GLN A 110 13.39 -5.30 -4.54
CA GLN A 110 12.03 -4.80 -4.74
C GLN A 110 11.71 -3.57 -3.86
N GLY A 111 12.34 -3.45 -2.70
CA GLY A 111 12.21 -2.34 -1.75
C GLY A 111 12.69 -1.01 -2.34
N GLU A 112 13.79 -1.00 -3.10
CA GLU A 112 14.29 0.24 -3.73
C GLU A 112 13.33 0.81 -4.78
N GLY A 113 12.72 -0.06 -5.59
CA GLY A 113 11.72 0.34 -6.58
C GLY A 113 10.50 0.98 -5.93
N LEU A 114 10.03 0.40 -4.82
CA LEU A 114 8.93 0.96 -4.03
C LEU A 114 9.28 2.28 -3.37
N ILE A 115 10.50 2.43 -2.82
CA ILE A 115 10.96 3.72 -2.27
C ILE A 115 10.96 4.80 -3.34
N ARG A 116 11.46 4.50 -4.55
CA ARG A 116 11.45 5.47 -5.66
C ARG A 116 10.02 5.89 -6.02
N LEU A 117 9.09 4.93 -6.10
CA LEU A 117 7.67 5.21 -6.34
C LEU A 117 7.11 6.16 -5.27
N TYR A 118 7.28 5.85 -3.98
CA TYR A 118 6.72 6.67 -2.91
C TYR A 118 7.38 8.05 -2.79
N LYS A 119 8.68 8.18 -3.10
CA LYS A 119 9.33 9.50 -3.17
C LYS A 119 8.77 10.36 -4.31
N ALA A 120 8.50 9.76 -5.47
CA ALA A 120 7.89 10.48 -6.58
C ALA A 120 6.47 10.93 -6.22
N LEU A 121 5.67 10.05 -5.61
CA LEU A 121 4.31 10.38 -5.16
C LEU A 121 4.31 11.43 -4.05
N SER A 122 5.25 11.38 -3.10
CA SER A 122 5.34 12.41 -2.07
C SER A 122 5.59 13.80 -2.65
N LEU A 123 6.30 13.91 -3.78
CA LEU A 123 6.45 15.18 -4.50
C LEU A 123 5.22 15.58 -5.32
N ALA A 124 4.45 14.61 -5.81
CA ALA A 124 3.25 14.88 -6.61
C ALA A 124 2.10 15.40 -5.74
N TYR A 125 2.01 14.91 -4.49
CA TYR A 125 0.92 15.21 -3.57
C TYR A 125 1.27 16.25 -2.48
N CYS A 126 2.53 16.70 -2.38
CA CYS A 126 2.98 17.67 -1.38
C CYS A 126 3.32 19.03 -2.00
N PRO A 127 2.77 20.14 -1.48
CA PRO A 127 1.60 20.24 -0.58
C PRO A 127 0.28 19.91 -1.32
N PRO A 128 -0.81 19.49 -0.62
CA PRO A 128 -1.05 19.58 0.83
C PRO A 128 -0.79 18.31 1.66
N CYS A 129 -0.37 17.20 1.04
CA CYS A 129 -0.17 15.94 1.76
C CYS A 129 1.23 15.81 2.39
N SER A 130 1.35 15.04 3.46
CA SER A 130 2.63 14.69 4.10
C SER A 130 2.84 13.18 4.11
N PHE A 131 4.07 12.74 3.89
CA PHE A 131 4.43 11.33 3.84
C PHE A 131 5.51 10.99 4.87
N GLU A 132 5.37 9.83 5.53
CA GLU A 132 6.36 9.25 6.43
C GLU A 132 6.68 7.83 5.95
N ILE A 133 7.88 7.65 5.38
CA ILE A 133 8.30 6.37 4.77
C ILE A 133 9.39 5.74 5.63
N TYR A 134 9.15 4.51 6.07
CA TYR A 134 10.13 3.68 6.77
C TYR A 134 10.67 2.61 5.83
N TYR A 135 11.98 2.43 5.83
CA TYR A 135 12.67 1.35 5.14
C TYR A 135 13.65 0.66 6.07
N GLY A 136 13.47 -0.64 6.30
CA GLY A 136 14.29 -1.40 7.26
C GLY A 136 14.29 -0.79 8.67
N GLY A 137 13.14 -0.22 9.08
CA GLY A 137 12.98 0.46 10.37
C GLY A 137 13.52 1.88 10.45
N LYS A 138 14.10 2.44 9.38
CA LYS A 138 14.64 3.81 9.35
C LYS A 138 13.76 4.74 8.52
N ILE A 139 13.59 5.99 8.97
CA ILE A 139 12.89 7.02 8.20
C ILE A 139 13.72 7.36 6.96
N VAL A 140 13.06 7.36 5.80
CA VAL A 140 13.65 7.73 4.53
C VAL A 140 13.55 9.25 4.35
N LYS A 141 14.68 9.90 4.02
CA LYS A 141 14.69 11.31 3.66
C LYS A 141 13.90 11.53 2.37
N LEU A 142 12.86 12.34 2.46
CA LEU A 142 12.05 12.76 1.32
C LEU A 142 12.69 13.96 0.62
N PRO A 143 12.54 14.07 -0.71
CA PRO A 143 12.92 15.27 -1.45
C PRO A 143 12.08 16.47 -1.01
N SER A 144 12.69 17.66 -0.95
CA SER A 144 11.96 18.91 -0.71
C SER A 144 11.20 19.32 -1.98
N PRO A 145 9.97 19.84 -1.87
CA PRO A 145 9.24 20.41 -3.01
C PRO A 145 10.02 21.52 -3.74
N ASP A 146 10.90 22.23 -3.02
CA ASP A 146 11.69 23.36 -3.54
C ASP A 146 12.89 22.97 -4.42
N MET A 147 13.09 21.69 -4.73
CA MET A 147 14.20 21.21 -5.58
C MET A 147 13.78 21.01 -7.06
N ARG A 148 12.82 21.79 -7.57
CA ARG A 148 12.45 21.79 -8.99
C ARG A 148 12.96 23.03 -9.71
#